data_AF-A0A0Q9QKF2-F1
#
_entry.id   AF-A0A0Q9QKF2-F1
#
_cell.length_a   1.000
_cell.length_b   1.000
_cell.length_c   1.000
_cell.angle_alpha   90.00
_cell.angle_beta   90.00
_cell.angle_gamma   90.00
#
_symmetry.space_group_name_H-M   'P 1'
#
loop_
_entity.id
_entity.type
_entity.pdbx_description
1 polymer ?
#
loop_
_entity_poly.entity_id
_entity_poly.type
_entity_poly.pdbx_seq_one_letter_code
_entity_poly.pdbx_strand_id
1 'polypeptide(L)'
;MLKLQIPKNRMNYLIKQIPLHFDATRLEQGWEYYHKGRVTEVDLKGLSVLATVTSKQVHKVEVHLENFAASACTCSFVGFCQHIGATFFSLYATYGRPELVLQQLKQQIHTRKKPARSAAASIIQERKAAAQANVPLEESMPSEWHRFFEGKFHGFSISHQHSIETFYESALESLPPYAANWRDTMRELYMFHIVLFMMRKIEQFYQETKSSYLSYYHENGCKISAKNCEDKLVEFVDRIDVNRSFLAEPKIWLTTMKMVGESALQGKDSPVDWLFVYRFIWWKLTDQPSAQKEEIARLDTLLAKKELLPKKKDTLLAARAHFDIMQGHTEQAFERLGQLAHPHAKDFFLYLNKFASDGQWDHMLVWLRWLFPSITNANHDDFRTFCQYWLDTTKHLANDSEWVQVMESLLPRSYYYYTAYLLQTKRYRQWVDLQLANRISPLNLYGMELKAIEEHDSALLLPLYHQAAERAVLEKNRASYKTAVRLLKKLHSIYKHIGQDDRWEHYIYRLADKFSRLRAFQEELKKGKWIR
;
A
#
# COMPACT_ATOMS: atom_id res chain seq x y z
N MET A 1 -20.07 1.64 -36.48
CA MET A 1 -18.66 1.75 -36.02
C MET A 1 -18.67 2.42 -34.66
N LEU A 2 -18.23 1.72 -33.62
CA LEU A 2 -18.05 2.29 -32.28
C LEU A 2 -17.00 3.41 -32.38
N LYS A 3 -17.37 4.64 -31.99
CA LYS A 3 -16.41 5.75 -31.92
C LYS A 3 -15.47 5.48 -30.75
N LEU A 4 -14.17 5.45 -31.00
CA LEU A 4 -13.15 5.31 -29.95
C LEU A 4 -13.33 6.43 -28.91
N GLN A 5 -13.60 6.06 -27.65
CA GLN A 5 -13.76 6.99 -26.54
C GLN A 5 -12.56 6.87 -25.59
N ILE A 6 -11.59 7.80 -25.71
CA ILE A 6 -10.50 7.96 -24.73
C ILE A 6 -11.03 8.50 -23.40
N PRO A 7 -10.39 8.35 -22.23
CA PRO A 7 -10.89 8.89 -20.95
C PRO A 7 -10.95 10.44 -20.85
N LYS A 8 -11.88 10.99 -20.06
CA LYS A 8 -12.17 12.44 -19.97
C LYS A 8 -10.98 13.28 -19.49
N ASN A 9 -10.17 12.74 -18.58
CA ASN A 9 -8.96 13.40 -18.10
C ASN A 9 -7.90 13.57 -19.21
N ARG A 10 -7.76 12.60 -20.11
CA ARG A 10 -6.86 12.69 -21.29
C ARG A 10 -7.38 13.71 -22.30
N MET A 11 -8.69 13.74 -22.54
CA MET A 11 -9.29 14.79 -23.36
C MET A 11 -9.03 16.19 -22.77
N ASN A 12 -9.21 16.37 -21.47
CA ASN A 12 -8.92 17.62 -20.77
C ASN A 12 -7.43 18.01 -20.86
N TYR A 13 -6.52 17.04 -20.80
CA TYR A 13 -5.09 17.27 -21.03
C TYR A 13 -4.85 17.77 -22.45
N LEU A 14 -5.39 17.10 -23.49
CA LEU A 14 -5.23 17.53 -24.88
C LEU A 14 -5.79 18.96 -25.10
N ILE A 15 -6.96 19.28 -24.54
CA ILE A 15 -7.54 20.64 -24.60
C ILE A 15 -6.57 21.69 -24.04
N LYS A 16 -5.85 21.39 -22.96
CA LYS A 16 -4.82 22.30 -22.40
C LYS A 16 -3.57 22.41 -23.27
N GLN A 17 -3.24 21.37 -24.04
CA GLN A 17 -2.05 21.33 -24.89
C GLN A 17 -2.24 22.05 -26.23
N ILE A 18 -3.43 22.01 -26.82
CA ILE A 18 -3.67 22.63 -28.13
C ILE A 18 -3.25 24.12 -28.20
N PRO A 19 -3.58 24.99 -27.23
CA PRO A 19 -3.16 26.41 -27.27
C PRO A 19 -1.66 26.65 -27.05
N LEU A 20 -0.90 25.62 -26.63
CA LEU A 20 0.57 25.69 -26.49
C LEU A 20 1.27 25.42 -27.82
N HIS A 21 0.67 24.61 -28.68
CA HIS A 21 1.34 23.98 -29.81
C HIS A 21 0.75 24.35 -31.18
N PHE A 22 -0.48 24.86 -31.22
CA PHE A 22 -1.17 25.26 -32.45
C PHE A 22 -1.33 26.78 -32.56
N ASP A 23 -1.27 27.30 -33.78
CA ASP A 23 -1.86 28.59 -34.10
C ASP A 23 -3.35 28.44 -34.47
N ALA A 24 -4.09 29.56 -34.44
CA ALA A 24 -5.52 29.55 -34.69
C ALA A 24 -5.88 29.08 -36.10
N THR A 25 -5.07 29.43 -37.11
CA THR A 25 -5.31 29.10 -38.52
C THR A 25 -5.12 27.61 -38.78
N ARG A 26 -4.07 26.98 -38.24
CA ARG A 26 -3.83 25.54 -38.34
C ARG A 26 -4.85 24.73 -37.58
N LEU A 27 -5.27 25.19 -36.41
CA LEU A 27 -6.29 24.51 -35.64
C LEU A 27 -7.64 24.52 -36.37
N GLU A 28 -7.99 25.65 -37.00
CA GLU A 28 -9.19 25.78 -37.84
C GLU A 28 -9.14 24.88 -39.07
N GLN A 29 -7.98 24.79 -39.75
CA GLN A 29 -7.76 23.81 -40.80
C GLN A 29 -7.95 22.38 -40.27
N GLY A 30 -7.46 22.05 -39.07
CA GLY A 30 -7.67 20.73 -38.48
C GLY A 30 -9.15 20.41 -38.23
N TRP A 31 -9.92 21.39 -37.77
CA TRP A 31 -11.36 21.26 -37.63
C TRP A 31 -12.05 21.01 -38.98
N GLU A 32 -11.66 21.71 -40.04
CA GLU A 32 -12.23 21.47 -41.38
C GLU A 32 -11.99 20.04 -41.89
N TYR A 33 -10.80 19.49 -41.67
CA TYR A 33 -10.48 18.13 -42.09
C TYR A 33 -11.32 17.10 -41.33
N TYR A 34 -11.50 17.31 -40.02
CA TYR A 34 -12.42 16.52 -39.23
C TYR A 34 -13.88 16.66 -39.73
N HIS A 35 -14.35 17.90 -39.93
CA HIS A 35 -15.72 18.20 -40.34
C HIS A 35 -16.06 17.63 -41.73
N LYS A 36 -15.09 17.60 -42.65
CA LYS A 36 -15.18 16.97 -43.97
C LYS A 36 -15.08 15.43 -43.92
N GLY A 37 -15.04 14.82 -42.73
CA GLY A 37 -15.01 13.36 -42.55
C GLY A 37 -13.70 12.71 -43.00
N ARG A 38 -12.59 13.45 -43.02
CA ARG A 38 -11.31 12.96 -43.57
C ARG A 38 -10.46 12.13 -42.60
N VAL A 39 -10.95 11.90 -41.38
CA VAL A 39 -10.28 11.11 -40.34
C VAL A 39 -10.91 9.73 -40.27
N THR A 40 -10.13 8.70 -40.57
CA THR A 40 -10.54 7.29 -40.59
C THR A 40 -9.59 6.45 -39.74
N GLU A 41 -9.99 5.21 -39.40
CA GLU A 41 -9.14 4.24 -38.70
C GLU A 41 -8.51 4.79 -37.39
N VAL A 42 -9.34 5.37 -36.53
CA VAL A 42 -8.90 5.86 -35.22
C VAL A 42 -8.85 4.69 -34.25
N ASP A 43 -7.63 4.29 -33.88
CA ASP A 43 -7.38 3.16 -32.99
C ASP A 43 -6.42 3.54 -31.85
N LEU A 44 -6.60 2.92 -30.68
CA LEU A 44 -5.77 3.16 -29.50
C LEU A 44 -4.69 2.08 -29.40
N LYS A 45 -3.41 2.48 -29.49
CA LYS A 45 -2.27 1.59 -29.27
C LYS A 45 -1.46 2.07 -28.07
N GLY A 46 -1.66 1.42 -26.93
CA GLY A 46 -1.00 1.77 -25.68
C GLY A 46 -1.38 3.19 -25.22
N LEU A 47 -0.39 4.10 -25.20
CA LEU A 47 -0.54 5.50 -24.78
C LEU A 47 -0.71 6.49 -25.95
N SER A 48 -0.81 5.97 -27.17
CA SER A 48 -0.94 6.75 -28.41
C SER A 48 -2.23 6.41 -29.14
N VAL A 49 -2.85 7.44 -29.74
CA VAL A 49 -3.92 7.26 -30.73
C VAL A 49 -3.29 7.30 -32.11
N LEU A 50 -3.50 6.23 -32.88
CA LEU A 50 -3.19 6.20 -34.30
C LEU A 50 -4.45 6.54 -35.08
N ALA A 51 -4.31 7.43 -36.06
CA ALA A 51 -5.39 7.79 -36.96
C ALA A 51 -4.85 7.97 -38.38
N THR A 52 -5.69 7.67 -39.35
CA THR A 52 -5.43 7.90 -40.77
C THR A 52 -6.18 9.16 -41.19
N VAL A 53 -5.47 10.17 -41.72
CA VAL A 53 -6.09 11.42 -42.20
C VAL A 53 -5.82 11.60 -43.68
N THR A 54 -6.88 11.67 -44.47
CA THR A 54 -6.81 11.74 -45.94
C THR A 54 -6.87 13.18 -46.42
N SER A 55 -5.79 13.65 -47.05
CA SER A 55 -5.72 14.97 -47.69
C SER A 55 -5.73 14.85 -49.23
N LYS A 56 -4.64 15.22 -49.90
CA LYS A 56 -4.27 14.79 -51.26
C LYS A 56 -3.53 13.44 -51.25
N GLN A 57 -2.93 13.11 -50.11
CA GLN A 57 -2.29 11.83 -49.80
C GLN A 57 -2.78 11.34 -48.43
N VAL A 58 -2.59 10.07 -48.15
CA VAL A 58 -2.96 9.45 -46.86
C VAL A 58 -1.82 9.68 -45.86
N HIS A 59 -2.13 10.30 -44.71
CA HIS A 59 -1.16 10.54 -43.65
C HIS A 59 -1.50 9.73 -42.41
N LYS A 60 -0.48 9.12 -41.79
CA LYS A 60 -0.60 8.47 -40.49
C LYS A 60 -0.26 9.49 -39.40
N VAL A 61 -1.16 9.61 -38.45
CA VAL A 61 -1.06 10.53 -37.32
C VAL A 61 -0.95 9.71 -36.05
N GLU A 62 0.03 10.03 -35.23
CA GLU A 62 0.19 9.50 -33.88
C GLU A 62 0.04 10.64 -32.87
N VAL A 63 -1.01 10.57 -32.05
CA VAL A 63 -1.27 11.53 -30.97
C VAL A 63 -0.97 10.86 -29.64
N HIS A 64 0.08 11.31 -28.96
CA HIS A 64 0.41 10.82 -27.63
C HIS A 64 -0.51 11.47 -26.58
N LEU A 65 -1.19 10.64 -25.78
CA LEU A 65 -2.20 11.10 -24.82
C LEU A 65 -1.59 11.61 -23.49
N GLU A 66 -0.29 11.43 -23.27
CA GLU A 66 0.42 11.83 -22.04
C GLU A 66 1.60 12.77 -22.28
N ASN A 67 2.23 12.70 -23.45
CA ASN A 67 3.29 13.60 -23.90
C ASN A 67 2.94 14.18 -25.27
N PHE A 68 2.06 15.19 -25.31
CA PHE A 68 1.58 15.76 -26.56
C PHE A 68 2.72 16.29 -27.46
N ALA A 69 3.83 16.73 -26.86
CA ALA A 69 5.01 17.21 -27.58
C ALA A 69 5.66 16.16 -28.50
N ALA A 70 5.49 14.87 -28.19
CA ALA A 70 5.99 13.76 -28.99
C ALA A 70 5.06 13.39 -30.16
N SER A 71 3.88 14.01 -30.29
CA SER A 71 2.92 13.68 -31.35
C SER A 71 3.50 13.94 -32.73
N ALA A 72 3.30 12.99 -33.64
CA ALA A 72 3.93 12.99 -34.94
C ALA A 72 2.91 12.76 -36.07
N CYS A 73 3.24 13.24 -37.26
CA CYS A 73 2.46 13.02 -38.46
C CYS A 73 3.41 12.76 -39.63
N THR A 74 3.05 11.84 -40.53
CA THR A 74 3.85 11.55 -41.74
C THR A 74 3.74 12.61 -42.84
N CYS A 75 3.30 13.84 -42.52
CA CYS A 75 3.21 14.92 -43.51
C CYS A 75 4.52 15.72 -43.55
N SER A 76 4.76 16.44 -44.64
CA SER A 76 5.96 17.27 -44.83
C SER A 76 6.04 18.51 -43.91
N PHE A 77 5.03 18.76 -43.07
CA PHE A 77 5.03 19.91 -42.17
C PHE A 77 5.86 19.62 -40.92
N VAL A 78 6.77 20.55 -40.59
CA VAL A 78 7.58 20.49 -39.38
C VAL A 78 6.76 21.04 -38.20
N GLY A 79 6.51 20.21 -37.20
CA GLY A 79 5.73 20.54 -36.01
C GLY A 79 4.26 20.10 -36.09
N PHE A 80 3.37 20.80 -35.38
CA PHE A 80 1.97 20.41 -35.21
C PHE A 80 1.11 20.79 -36.42
N CYS A 81 0.81 19.80 -37.25
CA CYS A 81 0.06 19.98 -38.48
C CYS A 81 -1.47 19.91 -38.27
N GLN A 82 -2.22 20.33 -39.29
CA GLN A 82 -3.68 20.25 -39.33
C GLN A 82 -4.22 18.81 -39.17
N HIS A 83 -3.44 17.78 -39.53
CA HIS A 83 -3.89 16.39 -39.36
C HIS A 83 -3.90 15.96 -37.88
N ILE A 84 -2.92 16.41 -37.08
CA ILE A 84 -2.95 16.23 -35.62
C ILE A 84 -4.15 16.95 -35.03
N GLY A 85 -4.45 18.16 -35.51
CA GLY A 85 -5.66 18.91 -35.14
C GLY A 85 -6.94 18.17 -35.50
N ALA A 86 -7.02 17.56 -36.69
CA ALA A 86 -8.17 16.78 -37.13
C ALA A 86 -8.40 15.53 -36.26
N THR A 87 -7.33 14.82 -35.91
CA THR A 87 -7.39 13.68 -34.98
C THR A 87 -7.86 14.13 -33.58
N PHE A 88 -7.39 15.28 -33.09
CA PHE A 88 -7.87 15.87 -31.84
C PHE A 88 -9.40 16.12 -31.85
N PHE A 89 -9.94 16.74 -32.90
CA PHE A 89 -11.39 16.97 -33.00
C PHE A 89 -12.18 15.66 -33.14
N SER A 90 -11.62 14.66 -33.82
CA SER A 90 -12.21 13.33 -33.90
C SER A 90 -12.37 12.69 -32.52
N LEU A 91 -11.35 12.81 -31.67
CA LEU A 91 -11.39 12.34 -30.28
C LEU A 91 -12.39 13.14 -29.43
N TYR A 92 -12.41 14.46 -29.56
CA TYR A 92 -13.29 15.34 -28.80
C TYR A 92 -14.78 15.18 -29.14
N ALA A 93 -15.11 14.71 -30.34
CA ALA A 93 -16.49 14.52 -30.77
C ALA A 93 -17.32 13.57 -29.90
N THR A 94 -16.67 12.74 -29.08
CA THR A 94 -17.32 11.86 -28.09
C THR A 94 -17.69 12.60 -26.79
N TYR A 95 -17.11 13.79 -26.57
CA TYR A 95 -17.20 14.58 -25.33
C TYR A 95 -18.08 15.80 -25.43
N GLY A 96 -18.29 16.32 -26.64
CA GLY A 96 -19.04 17.54 -26.86
C GLY A 96 -18.98 18.00 -28.30
N ARG A 97 -19.38 19.24 -28.54
CA ARG A 97 -19.44 19.85 -29.88
C ARG A 97 -18.07 20.42 -30.29
N PRO A 98 -17.40 19.87 -31.32
CA PRO A 98 -16.08 20.32 -31.78
C PRO A 98 -16.03 21.81 -32.16
N GLU A 99 -17.15 22.38 -32.59
CA GLU A 99 -17.24 23.80 -32.97
C GLU A 99 -17.08 24.72 -31.75
N LEU A 100 -17.65 24.34 -30.60
CA LEU A 100 -17.58 25.13 -29.37
C LEU A 100 -16.16 25.12 -28.78
N VAL A 101 -15.50 23.96 -28.80
CA VAL A 101 -14.12 23.87 -28.30
C VAL A 101 -13.14 24.59 -29.23
N LEU A 102 -13.37 24.59 -30.55
CA LEU A 102 -12.57 25.39 -31.49
C LEU A 102 -12.65 26.88 -31.16
N GLN A 103 -13.85 27.42 -30.91
CA GLN A 103 -14.03 28.83 -30.54
C GLN A 103 -13.29 29.17 -29.24
N GLN A 104 -13.42 28.33 -28.22
CA GLN A 104 -12.72 28.49 -26.94
C GLN A 104 -11.19 28.49 -27.11
N LEU A 105 -10.67 27.51 -27.86
CA LEU A 105 -9.24 27.36 -28.09
C LEU A 105 -8.67 28.51 -28.94
N LYS A 106 -9.42 28.99 -29.95
CA LYS A 106 -9.04 30.19 -30.71
C LYS A 106 -8.94 31.40 -29.79
N GLN A 107 -9.91 31.65 -28.90
CA GLN A 107 -9.83 32.77 -27.95
C GLN A 107 -8.60 32.67 -27.05
N GLN A 108 -8.26 31.48 -26.56
CA GLN A 108 -7.05 31.24 -25.75
C GLN A 108 -5.76 31.47 -26.53
N ILE A 109 -5.70 31.11 -27.81
CA ILE A 109 -4.53 31.35 -28.67
C ILE A 109 -4.36 32.84 -28.97
N HIS A 110 -5.45 33.58 -29.23
CA HIS A 110 -5.40 35.00 -29.55
C HIS A 110 -5.07 35.88 -28.34
N THR A 111 -5.58 35.55 -27.15
CA THR A 111 -5.23 36.24 -25.89
C THR A 111 -3.75 36.09 -25.55
N ARG A 112 -3.12 34.97 -25.98
CA ARG A 112 -1.68 34.72 -25.85
C ARG A 112 -0.79 35.48 -26.84
N LYS A 113 -1.33 35.89 -28.00
CA LYS A 113 -0.57 36.51 -29.10
C LYS A 113 -0.48 38.05 -29.04
N LYS A 114 -1.00 38.72 -28.00
CA LYS A 114 -0.65 40.14 -27.77
C LYS A 114 0.82 40.23 -27.31
N PRO A 115 1.70 40.99 -27.98
CA PRO A 115 3.14 40.85 -27.82
C PRO A 115 3.63 41.47 -26.50
N ALA A 116 4.04 40.60 -25.58
CA ALA A 116 4.87 40.92 -24.43
C ALA A 116 6.33 41.06 -24.89
N ARG A 117 6.84 42.29 -25.01
CA ARG A 117 8.29 42.57 -25.08
C ARG A 117 8.85 43.27 -23.84
N SER A 118 8.03 43.55 -22.82
CA SER A 118 8.48 44.12 -21.54
C SER A 118 8.07 43.32 -20.29
N ALA A 119 7.16 42.35 -20.41
CA ALA A 119 6.63 41.60 -19.27
C ALA A 119 7.44 40.36 -18.87
N ALA A 120 8.36 39.86 -19.70
CA ALA A 120 9.19 38.70 -19.31
C ALA A 120 10.18 39.07 -18.19
N ALA A 121 10.73 40.30 -18.23
CA ALA A 121 11.57 40.81 -17.16
C ALA A 121 10.74 41.17 -15.90
N SER A 122 9.56 41.79 -16.07
CA SER A 122 8.70 42.13 -14.93
C SER A 122 8.11 40.91 -14.23
N ILE A 123 7.76 39.83 -14.95
CA ILE A 123 7.24 38.59 -14.34
C ILE A 123 8.34 37.80 -13.63
N ILE A 124 9.58 37.81 -14.12
CA ILE A 124 10.72 37.21 -13.42
C ILE A 124 11.06 38.02 -12.16
N GLN A 125 10.93 39.35 -12.24
CA GLN A 125 11.18 40.26 -11.13
C GLN A 125 10.03 40.28 -10.11
N GLU A 126 8.78 40.11 -10.53
CA GLU A 126 7.58 39.90 -9.68
C GLU A 126 7.55 38.50 -9.08
N ARG A 127 8.01 37.46 -9.79
CA ARG A 127 8.19 36.11 -9.21
C ARG A 127 9.34 36.07 -8.21
N LYS A 128 10.44 36.78 -8.46
CA LYS A 128 11.50 36.96 -7.45
C LYS A 128 11.03 37.83 -6.28
N ALA A 129 10.27 38.90 -6.52
CA ALA A 129 9.74 39.78 -5.48
C ALA A 129 8.65 39.09 -4.64
N ALA A 130 7.76 38.29 -5.24
CA ALA A 130 6.75 37.49 -4.54
C ALA A 130 7.35 36.29 -3.81
N ALA A 131 8.45 35.70 -4.33
CA ALA A 131 9.21 34.66 -3.65
C ALA A 131 10.10 35.22 -2.51
N GLN A 132 10.53 36.48 -2.59
CA GLN A 132 11.27 37.16 -1.52
C GLN A 132 10.34 37.77 -0.45
N ALA A 133 9.10 38.10 -0.78
CA ALA A 133 8.15 38.73 0.15
C ALA A 133 7.50 37.76 1.17
N ASN A 134 7.72 36.45 1.07
CA ASN A 134 7.10 35.43 1.94
C ASN A 134 8.10 34.37 2.43
N VAL A 135 9.38 34.73 2.65
CA VAL A 135 10.31 33.80 3.32
C VAL A 135 9.75 33.48 4.72
N PRO A 136 9.59 32.20 5.09
CA PRO A 136 9.04 31.85 6.39
C PRO A 136 9.94 32.41 7.49
N LEU A 137 9.33 32.97 8.53
CA LEU A 137 10.02 33.40 9.74
C LEU A 137 9.86 32.33 10.82
N GLU A 138 10.79 32.30 11.76
CA GLU A 138 10.76 31.35 12.88
C GLU A 138 9.51 31.55 13.76
N GLU A 139 9.09 32.81 13.96
CA GLU A 139 7.92 33.16 14.80
C GLU A 139 6.58 33.08 14.05
N SER A 140 6.61 32.79 12.75
CA SER A 140 5.40 32.70 11.93
C SER A 140 4.52 31.52 12.36
N MET A 141 3.20 31.70 12.21
CA MET A 141 2.26 30.61 12.50
C MET A 141 2.36 29.50 11.45
N PRO A 142 2.06 28.24 11.81
CA PRO A 142 2.06 27.11 10.86
C PRO A 142 1.31 27.36 9.55
N SER A 143 0.18 28.09 9.60
CA SER A 143 -0.59 28.43 8.41
C SER A 143 0.20 29.29 7.40
N GLU A 144 1.12 30.13 7.86
CA GLU A 144 1.99 30.95 7.01
C GLU A 144 3.08 30.12 6.35
N TRP A 145 3.69 29.19 7.09
CA TRP A 145 4.64 28.22 6.53
C TRP A 145 3.97 27.38 5.43
N HIS A 146 2.77 26.85 5.69
CA HIS A 146 2.02 26.11 4.69
C HIS A 146 1.64 26.97 3.48
N ARG A 147 1.35 28.27 3.65
CA ARG A 147 1.10 29.21 2.53
C ARG A 147 2.35 29.40 1.68
N PHE A 148 3.52 29.50 2.30
CA PHE A 148 4.80 29.55 1.60
C PHE A 148 5.07 28.26 0.81
N PHE A 149 4.82 27.08 1.41
CA PHE A 149 4.97 25.79 0.73
C PHE A 149 4.07 25.69 -0.50
N GLU A 150 2.80 26.06 -0.36
CA GLU A 150 1.84 26.12 -1.47
C GLU A 150 2.30 27.07 -2.57
N GLY A 151 2.86 28.23 -2.22
CA GLY A 151 3.42 29.19 -3.18
C GLY A 151 4.61 28.65 -3.95
N LYS A 152 5.55 27.98 -3.28
CA LYS A 152 6.76 27.41 -3.90
C LYS A 152 6.45 26.28 -4.87
N PHE A 153 5.45 25.45 -4.52
CA PHE A 153 5.01 24.33 -5.35
C PHE A 153 3.75 24.67 -6.19
N HIS A 154 3.42 25.95 -6.32
CA HIS A 154 2.29 26.40 -7.12
C HIS A 154 2.53 26.09 -8.60
N GLY A 155 1.70 25.22 -9.18
CA GLY A 155 1.83 24.79 -10.56
C GLY A 155 2.81 23.63 -10.77
N PHE A 156 3.35 23.02 -9.70
CA PHE A 156 3.99 21.71 -9.80
C PHE A 156 2.93 20.70 -10.25
N SER A 157 2.88 20.38 -11.55
CA SER A 157 1.96 19.38 -12.05
C SER A 157 2.56 18.02 -11.80
N ILE A 158 2.03 17.31 -10.80
CA ILE A 158 2.28 15.87 -10.64
C ILE A 158 1.68 15.21 -11.89
N SER A 159 2.55 14.93 -12.86
CA SER A 159 2.23 14.33 -14.16
C SER A 159 2.96 13.00 -14.25
N HIS A 160 2.67 12.14 -15.23
CA HIS A 160 3.39 10.87 -15.37
C HIS A 160 4.93 11.02 -15.56
N GLN A 161 5.42 12.23 -15.89
CA GLN A 161 6.86 12.54 -15.96
C GLN A 161 7.46 12.98 -14.60
N HIS A 162 6.62 13.36 -13.63
CA HIS A 162 7.00 13.74 -12.27
C HIS A 162 6.16 12.93 -11.28
N SER A 163 6.72 11.80 -10.82
CA SER A 163 6.06 10.95 -9.81
C SER A 163 5.88 11.70 -8.49
N ILE A 164 4.95 11.24 -7.67
CA ILE A 164 4.79 11.72 -6.28
C ILE A 164 6.10 11.60 -5.48
N GLU A 165 6.98 10.66 -5.86
CA GLU A 165 8.32 10.49 -5.29
C GLU A 165 9.25 11.65 -5.67
N THR A 166 9.25 12.10 -6.93
CA THR A 166 10.03 13.29 -7.34
C THR A 166 9.58 14.56 -6.62
N PHE A 167 8.27 14.69 -6.36
CA PHE A 167 7.74 15.77 -5.52
C PHE A 167 8.26 15.67 -4.08
N TYR A 168 8.20 14.47 -3.50
CA TYR A 168 8.68 14.20 -2.14
C TYR A 168 10.17 14.57 -1.98
N GLU A 169 11.02 14.13 -2.90
CA GLU A 169 12.45 14.47 -2.92
C GLU A 169 12.67 15.97 -3.08
N SER A 170 11.99 16.62 -4.04
CA SER A 170 12.12 18.05 -4.28
C SER A 170 11.66 18.92 -3.10
N ALA A 171 10.61 18.51 -2.39
CA ALA A 171 10.14 19.18 -1.18
C ALA A 171 11.17 19.09 -0.06
N LEU A 172 11.75 17.90 0.17
CA LEU A 172 12.77 17.68 1.20
C LEU A 172 14.13 18.30 0.88
N GLU A 173 14.46 18.50 -0.39
CA GLU A 173 15.70 19.21 -0.75
C GLU A 173 15.53 20.73 -0.63
N SER A 174 14.38 21.25 -1.07
CA SER A 174 14.24 22.69 -1.31
C SER A 174 13.62 23.49 -0.17
N LEU A 175 12.91 22.87 0.78
CA LEU A 175 12.23 23.56 1.89
C LEU A 175 13.05 23.64 3.19
N PRO A 176 13.83 22.62 3.61
CA PRO A 176 14.61 22.68 4.84
C PRO A 176 15.63 23.83 4.94
N PRO A 177 16.34 24.24 3.86
CA PRO A 177 17.36 25.30 3.96
C PRO A 177 16.87 26.64 4.53
N TYR A 178 15.57 26.96 4.45
CA TYR A 178 15.04 28.22 5.01
C TYR A 178 15.00 28.26 6.54
N ALA A 179 15.02 27.10 7.20
CA ALA A 179 15.03 26.99 8.65
C ALA A 179 16.41 26.59 9.21
N ALA A 180 17.45 26.56 8.37
CA ALA A 180 18.79 26.11 8.76
C ALA A 180 19.37 26.89 9.95
N ASN A 181 19.05 28.19 10.05
CA ASN A 181 19.55 29.08 11.09
C ASN A 181 18.58 29.25 12.28
N TRP A 182 17.45 28.55 12.29
CA TRP A 182 16.46 28.67 13.38
C TRP A 182 16.90 27.88 14.61
N ARG A 183 16.31 28.16 15.77
CA ARG A 183 16.45 27.30 16.96
C ARG A 183 16.08 25.86 16.62
N ASP A 184 16.80 24.88 17.20
CA ASP A 184 16.64 23.47 16.84
C ASP A 184 15.20 22.97 16.98
N THR A 185 14.50 23.34 18.07
CA THR A 185 13.09 22.98 18.26
C THR A 185 12.17 23.52 17.16
N MET A 186 12.39 24.77 16.74
CA MET A 186 11.60 25.40 15.68
C MET A 186 11.94 24.87 14.31
N ARG A 187 13.20 24.53 14.07
CA ARG A 187 13.65 23.85 12.86
C ARG A 187 12.96 22.49 12.73
N GLU A 188 12.95 21.69 13.79
CA GLU A 188 12.30 20.37 13.79
C GLU A 188 10.77 20.49 13.62
N LEU A 189 10.13 21.48 14.26
CA LEU A 189 8.72 21.79 14.03
C LEU A 189 8.44 22.17 12.57
N TYR A 190 9.29 22.99 11.97
CA TYR A 190 9.17 23.36 10.56
C TYR A 190 9.34 22.15 9.64
N MET A 191 10.32 21.27 9.92
CA MET A 191 10.48 20.00 9.23
C MET A 191 9.24 19.11 9.33
N PHE A 192 8.68 19.01 10.54
CA PHE A 192 7.42 18.33 10.77
C PHE A 192 6.27 18.90 9.92
N HIS A 193 6.17 20.22 9.80
CA HIS A 193 5.18 20.88 8.93
C HIS A 193 5.43 20.65 7.43
N ILE A 194 6.69 20.52 6.98
CA ILE A 194 7.00 20.09 5.60
C ILE A 194 6.41 18.70 5.34
N VAL A 195 6.57 17.77 6.29
CA VAL A 195 6.01 16.41 6.17
C VAL A 195 4.48 16.42 6.13
N LEU A 196 3.82 17.18 7.03
CA LEU A 196 2.36 17.34 6.98
C LEU A 196 1.87 17.93 5.65
N PHE A 197 2.61 18.88 5.09
CA PHE A 197 2.31 19.45 3.77
C PHE A 197 2.43 18.39 2.66
N MET A 198 3.49 17.59 2.67
CA MET A 198 3.67 16.51 1.70
C MET A 198 2.53 15.48 1.79
N MET A 199 2.18 15.04 2.99
CA MET A 199 1.05 14.12 3.23
C MET A 199 -0.26 14.67 2.66
N ARG A 200 -0.55 15.96 2.86
CA ARG A 200 -1.73 16.62 2.29
C ARG A 200 -1.71 16.63 0.76
N LYS A 201 -0.54 16.84 0.15
CA LYS A 201 -0.37 16.80 -1.32
C LYS A 201 -0.51 15.39 -1.89
N ILE A 202 0.00 14.37 -1.20
CA ILE A 202 -0.20 12.96 -1.56
C ILE A 202 -1.70 12.62 -1.53
N GLU A 203 -2.41 12.98 -0.46
CA GLU A 203 -3.86 12.76 -0.39
C GLU A 203 -4.61 13.48 -1.51
N GLN A 204 -4.30 14.76 -1.77
CA GLN A 204 -4.92 15.52 -2.85
C GLN A 204 -4.72 14.83 -4.21
N PHE A 205 -3.48 14.45 -4.51
CA PHE A 205 -3.14 13.76 -5.76
C PHE A 205 -3.87 12.41 -5.89
N TYR A 206 -3.96 11.65 -4.80
CA TYR A 206 -4.71 10.39 -4.78
C TYR A 206 -6.19 10.61 -5.09
N GLN A 207 -6.84 11.61 -4.47
CA GLN A 207 -8.25 11.89 -4.75
C GLN A 207 -8.50 12.31 -6.20
N GLU A 208 -7.57 13.05 -6.80
CA GLU A 208 -7.65 13.50 -8.19
C GLU A 208 -7.42 12.35 -9.19
N THR A 209 -6.64 11.33 -8.81
CA THR A 209 -6.21 10.25 -9.71
C THR A 209 -6.92 8.90 -9.50
N LYS A 210 -7.67 8.71 -8.40
CA LYS A 210 -8.32 7.43 -8.06
C LYS A 210 -9.27 6.87 -9.14
N SER A 211 -9.85 7.72 -9.99
CA SER A 211 -10.73 7.31 -11.09
C SER A 211 -10.00 7.08 -12.42
N SER A 212 -8.67 7.14 -12.42
CA SER A 212 -7.83 6.93 -13.61
C SER A 212 -7.63 5.45 -13.90
N TYR A 213 -7.39 5.09 -15.16
CA TYR A 213 -7.03 3.73 -15.58
C TYR A 213 -5.68 3.25 -15.00
N LEU A 214 -4.82 4.17 -14.56
CA LEU A 214 -3.55 3.92 -13.86
C LEU A 214 -3.69 4.08 -12.34
N SER A 215 -4.92 4.02 -11.80
CA SER A 215 -5.18 4.15 -10.37
C SER A 215 -4.30 3.23 -9.54
N TYR A 216 -4.08 1.99 -9.98
CA TYR A 216 -3.21 1.03 -9.29
C TYR A 216 -1.76 1.51 -9.12
N TYR A 217 -1.15 2.07 -10.17
CA TYR A 217 0.23 2.56 -10.12
C TYR A 217 0.37 3.81 -9.24
N HIS A 218 -0.58 4.75 -9.38
CA HIS A 218 -0.60 5.97 -8.57
C HIS A 218 -0.90 5.66 -7.11
N GLU A 219 -1.81 4.72 -6.85
CA GLU A 219 -2.14 4.26 -5.50
C GLU A 219 -0.92 3.63 -4.82
N ASN A 220 -0.17 2.78 -5.51
CA ASN A 220 1.03 2.18 -4.93
C ASN A 220 2.11 3.24 -4.62
N GLY A 221 2.38 4.16 -5.56
CA GLY A 221 3.33 5.26 -5.33
C GLY A 221 2.91 6.19 -4.20
N CYS A 222 1.61 6.50 -4.09
CA CYS A 222 1.07 7.28 -2.99
C CYS A 222 1.22 6.55 -1.65
N LYS A 223 0.94 5.24 -1.59
CA LYS A 223 1.10 4.44 -0.38
C LYS A 223 2.55 4.41 0.11
N ILE A 224 3.51 4.20 -0.81
CA ILE A 224 4.95 4.19 -0.47
C ILE A 224 5.37 5.57 0.03
N SER A 225 5.01 6.64 -0.69
CA SER A 225 5.37 8.01 -0.30
C SER A 225 4.70 8.45 1.00
N ALA A 226 3.46 8.02 1.24
CA ALA A 226 2.75 8.25 2.51
C ALA A 226 3.48 7.54 3.65
N LYS A 227 3.88 6.28 3.46
CA LYS A 227 4.63 5.53 4.47
C LYS A 227 5.99 6.18 4.79
N ASN A 228 6.71 6.64 3.77
CA ASN A 228 7.95 7.39 3.97
C ASN A 228 7.74 8.74 4.69
N CYS A 229 6.58 9.39 4.51
CA CYS A 229 6.22 10.56 5.30
C CYS A 229 5.95 10.20 6.76
N GLU A 230 5.19 9.13 7.01
CA GLU A 230 4.90 8.64 8.37
C GLU A 230 6.19 8.29 9.13
N ASP A 231 7.11 7.57 8.50
CA ASP A 231 8.37 7.16 9.14
C ASP A 231 9.26 8.39 9.45
N LYS A 232 9.34 9.37 8.54
CA LYS A 232 10.02 10.65 8.82
C LYS A 232 9.33 11.45 9.91
N LEU A 233 8.00 11.44 9.96
CA LEU A 233 7.24 12.13 11.00
C LEU A 233 7.58 11.55 12.38
N VAL A 234 7.63 10.22 12.49
CA VAL A 234 8.04 9.52 13.72
C VAL A 234 9.48 9.91 14.09
N GLU A 235 10.41 9.87 13.14
CA GLU A 235 11.81 10.26 13.33
C GLU A 235 11.95 11.69 13.90
N PHE A 236 11.23 12.66 13.34
CA PHE A 236 11.29 14.05 13.82
C PHE A 236 10.65 14.22 15.19
N VAL A 237 9.48 13.62 15.42
CA VAL A 237 8.79 13.71 16.70
C VAL A 237 9.61 13.04 17.81
N ASP A 238 10.35 11.96 17.53
CA ASP A 238 11.22 11.31 18.51
C ASP A 238 12.50 12.12 18.83
N ARG A 239 12.90 13.06 17.97
CA ARG A 239 14.01 13.99 18.23
C ARG A 239 13.61 15.18 19.11
N ILE A 240 12.33 15.51 19.16
CA ILE A 240 11.80 16.66 19.90
C ILE A 240 11.25 16.19 21.24
N ASP A 241 11.59 16.89 22.32
CA ASP A 241 10.78 16.85 23.54
C ASP A 241 9.48 17.63 23.28
N VAL A 242 8.45 16.90 22.82
CA VAL A 242 7.17 17.45 22.41
C VAL A 242 6.47 18.19 23.56
N ASN A 243 6.52 17.66 24.79
CA ASN A 243 5.90 18.30 25.95
C ASN A 243 6.58 19.62 26.28
N ARG A 244 7.92 19.66 26.29
CA ARG A 244 8.67 20.90 26.51
C ARG A 244 8.45 21.92 25.39
N SER A 245 8.43 21.46 24.14
CA SER A 245 8.14 22.31 22.98
C SER A 245 6.73 22.88 23.04
N PHE A 246 5.74 22.10 23.49
CA PHE A 246 4.37 22.55 23.70
C PHE A 246 4.28 23.67 24.72
N LEU A 247 4.99 23.55 25.84
CA LEU A 247 5.01 24.60 26.87
C LEU A 247 5.67 25.89 26.37
N ALA A 248 6.71 25.79 25.54
CA ALA A 248 7.39 26.95 24.96
C ALA A 248 6.52 27.66 23.91
N GLU A 249 5.86 26.89 23.03
CA GLU A 249 5.16 27.42 21.85
C GLU A 249 3.71 26.90 21.75
N PRO A 250 2.85 27.11 22.77
CA PRO A 250 1.53 26.46 22.86
C PRO A 250 0.60 26.83 21.70
N LYS A 251 0.67 28.08 21.22
CA LYS A 251 -0.16 28.55 20.08
C LYS A 251 0.17 27.81 18.79
N ILE A 252 1.45 27.52 18.55
CA ILE A 252 1.92 26.80 17.36
C ILE A 252 1.37 25.37 17.44
N TRP A 253 1.63 24.67 18.55
CA TRP A 253 1.16 23.29 18.72
C TRP A 253 -0.36 23.14 18.68
N LEU A 254 -1.13 24.03 19.31
CA LEU A 254 -2.59 24.00 19.23
C LEU A 254 -3.09 24.20 17.80
N THR A 255 -2.43 25.08 17.03
CA THR A 255 -2.74 25.26 15.60
C THR A 255 -2.39 24.02 14.79
N THR A 256 -1.24 23.40 15.07
CA THR A 256 -0.79 22.16 14.45
C THR A 256 -1.75 21.01 14.72
N MET A 257 -2.16 20.80 15.99
CA MET A 257 -3.11 19.75 16.35
C MET A 257 -4.49 19.98 15.75
N LYS A 258 -4.91 21.24 15.62
CA LYS A 258 -6.13 21.58 14.87
C LYS A 258 -6.01 21.18 13.39
N MET A 259 -4.91 21.51 12.73
CA MET A 259 -4.67 21.13 11.33
C MET A 259 -4.64 19.61 11.13
N VAL A 260 -3.97 18.88 12.02
CA VAL A 260 -3.93 17.41 11.98
C VAL A 260 -5.33 16.83 12.22
N GLY A 261 -6.07 17.35 13.20
CA GLY A 261 -7.44 16.93 13.50
C GLY A 261 -8.43 17.22 12.36
N GLU A 262 -8.26 18.31 11.63
CA GLU A 262 -9.09 18.65 10.45
C GLU A 262 -8.91 17.65 9.30
N SER A 263 -7.73 17.06 9.16
CA SER A 263 -7.46 15.98 8.20
C SER A 263 -7.90 14.61 8.74
N ALA A 264 -7.48 14.28 9.96
CA ALA A 264 -7.67 12.96 10.55
C ALA A 264 -9.14 12.61 10.80
N LEU A 265 -9.95 13.54 11.31
CA LEU A 265 -11.29 13.24 11.84
C LEU A 265 -12.41 13.31 10.80
N GLN A 266 -12.08 13.25 9.51
CA GLN A 266 -13.07 13.33 8.42
C GLN A 266 -13.61 11.97 7.98
N GLY A 267 -12.89 10.88 8.26
CA GLY A 267 -13.25 9.53 7.79
C GLY A 267 -13.17 9.39 6.27
N LYS A 268 -12.26 10.12 5.62
CA LYS A 268 -12.01 10.04 4.18
C LYS A 268 -11.11 8.84 3.88
N ASP A 269 -11.34 8.22 2.72
CA ASP A 269 -10.45 7.19 2.21
C ASP A 269 -9.17 7.84 1.68
N SER A 270 -8.02 7.51 2.25
CA SER A 270 -6.75 8.20 2.00
C SER A 270 -5.59 7.19 2.04
N PRO A 271 -4.55 7.36 1.19
CA PRO A 271 -3.33 6.56 1.29
C PRO A 271 -2.49 6.95 2.52
N VAL A 272 -2.83 8.06 3.17
CA VAL A 272 -2.17 8.59 4.36
C VAL A 272 -2.94 8.19 5.60
N ASP A 273 -2.27 7.60 6.58
CA ASP A 273 -2.89 7.29 7.87
C ASP A 273 -2.88 8.52 8.81
N TRP A 274 -3.78 9.47 8.52
CA TRP A 274 -3.92 10.66 9.36
C TRP A 274 -4.34 10.35 10.79
N LEU A 275 -5.06 9.25 11.01
CA LEU A 275 -5.50 8.85 12.34
C LEU A 275 -4.32 8.30 13.16
N PHE A 276 -3.39 7.58 12.53
CA PHE A 276 -2.09 7.25 13.14
C PHE A 276 -1.35 8.51 13.56
N VAL A 277 -1.17 9.49 12.66
CA VAL A 277 -0.43 10.73 12.97
C VAL A 277 -1.07 11.52 14.11
N TYR A 278 -2.39 11.69 14.07
CA TYR A 278 -3.16 12.34 15.13
C TYR A 278 -2.92 11.67 16.50
N ARG A 279 -3.09 10.34 16.57
CA ARG A 279 -2.93 9.56 17.80
C ARG A 279 -1.47 9.57 18.27
N PHE A 280 -0.52 9.38 17.38
CA PHE A 280 0.90 9.35 17.71
C PHE A 280 1.36 10.64 18.38
N ILE A 281 0.94 11.81 17.89
CA ILE A 281 1.30 13.09 18.49
C ILE A 281 0.61 13.30 19.84
N TRP A 282 -0.68 12.98 19.95
CA TRP A 282 -1.39 13.05 21.24
C TRP A 282 -0.73 12.18 22.30
N TRP A 283 -0.25 10.99 21.91
CA TRP A 283 0.49 10.10 22.80
C TRP A 283 1.82 10.68 23.28
N LYS A 284 2.42 11.62 22.54
CA LYS A 284 3.62 12.36 22.98
C LYS A 284 3.28 13.57 23.85
N LEU A 285 2.02 14.01 23.86
CA LEU A 285 1.50 15.13 24.64
C LEU A 285 0.84 14.67 25.96
N THR A 286 1.38 13.62 26.60
CA THR A 286 0.84 13.07 27.86
C THR A 286 0.83 14.07 29.00
N ASP A 287 1.75 15.04 29.01
CA ASP A 287 1.94 15.98 30.12
C ASP A 287 1.08 17.24 29.96
N GLN A 288 0.15 17.25 29.00
CA GLN A 288 -0.74 18.38 28.68
C GLN A 288 -2.22 18.05 28.97
N PRO A 289 -2.61 17.83 30.24
CA PRO A 289 -3.96 17.36 30.59
C PRO A 289 -5.08 18.35 30.24
N SER A 290 -4.81 19.66 30.26
CA SER A 290 -5.78 20.69 29.85
C SER A 290 -6.12 20.58 28.37
N ALA A 291 -5.10 20.48 27.51
CA ALA A 291 -5.28 20.31 26.06
C ALA A 291 -6.00 19.00 25.72
N GLN A 292 -5.65 17.91 26.40
CA GLN A 292 -6.34 16.62 26.23
C GLN A 292 -7.83 16.72 26.61
N LYS A 293 -8.15 17.40 27.72
CA LYS A 293 -9.53 17.58 28.17
C LYS A 293 -10.37 18.38 27.17
N GLU A 294 -9.81 19.44 26.61
CA GLU A 294 -10.46 20.23 25.56
C GLU A 294 -10.70 19.39 24.30
N GLU A 295 -9.72 18.58 23.91
CA GLU A 295 -9.84 17.73 22.72
C GLU A 295 -10.86 16.60 22.92
N ILE A 296 -10.88 15.97 24.10
CA ILE A 296 -11.90 14.99 24.49
C ILE A 296 -13.30 15.60 24.38
N ALA A 297 -13.51 16.80 24.93
CA ALA A 297 -14.78 17.50 24.85
C ALA A 297 -15.17 17.82 23.39
N ARG A 298 -14.20 18.16 22.55
CA ARG A 298 -14.41 18.37 21.10
C ARG A 298 -14.86 17.07 20.42
N LEU A 299 -14.20 15.94 20.69
CA LEU A 299 -14.55 14.64 20.14
C LEU A 299 -15.94 14.18 20.58
N ASP A 300 -16.28 14.34 21.86
CA ASP A 300 -17.60 13.99 22.39
C ASP A 300 -18.70 14.85 21.73
N THR A 301 -18.44 16.15 21.53
CA THR A 301 -19.35 17.05 20.79
C THR A 301 -19.52 16.62 19.33
N LEU A 302 -18.45 16.16 18.68
CA LEU A 302 -18.50 15.66 17.30
C LEU A 302 -19.27 14.34 17.20
N LEU A 303 -19.10 13.44 18.18
CA LEU A 303 -19.78 12.13 18.26
C LEU A 303 -21.28 12.28 18.57
N ALA A 304 -21.69 13.32 19.30
CA ALA A 304 -23.09 13.58 19.63
C ALA A 304 -23.94 14.01 18.40
N LYS A 305 -23.33 14.29 17.25
CA LYS A 305 -24.05 14.66 16.03
C LYS A 305 -24.81 13.46 15.46
N LYS A 306 -26.12 13.63 15.22
CA LYS A 306 -27.02 12.55 14.76
C LYS A 306 -26.72 12.04 13.35
N GLU A 307 -26.21 12.89 12.46
CA GLU A 307 -25.92 12.54 11.06
C GLU A 307 -24.42 12.41 10.83
N LEU A 308 -23.85 11.27 11.21
CA LEU A 308 -22.45 10.93 10.94
C LEU A 308 -22.37 9.78 9.94
N LEU A 309 -21.56 9.96 8.90
CA LEU A 309 -21.18 8.86 8.02
C LEU A 309 -20.48 7.76 8.84
N PRO A 310 -20.74 6.46 8.58
CA PRO A 310 -20.16 5.36 9.36
C PRO A 310 -18.64 5.44 9.52
N LYS A 311 -17.90 5.67 8.42
CA LYS A 311 -16.44 5.83 8.46
C LYS A 311 -15.98 6.98 9.37
N LYS A 312 -16.69 8.11 9.33
CA LYS A 312 -16.37 9.27 10.18
C LYS A 312 -16.65 8.97 11.66
N LYS A 313 -17.75 8.27 11.95
CA LYS A 313 -18.07 7.79 13.29
C LYS A 313 -16.97 6.86 13.82
N ASP A 314 -16.54 5.90 13.02
CA ASP A 314 -15.47 4.95 13.36
C ASP A 314 -14.16 5.70 13.70
N THR A 315 -13.75 6.65 12.86
CA THR A 315 -12.57 7.49 13.11
C THR A 315 -12.68 8.28 14.42
N LEU A 316 -13.83 8.88 14.70
CA LEU A 316 -14.05 9.64 15.93
C LEU A 316 -14.04 8.74 17.18
N LEU A 317 -14.64 7.55 17.08
CA LEU A 317 -14.62 6.55 18.16
C LEU A 317 -13.20 6.08 18.44
N ALA A 318 -12.41 5.78 17.41
CA ALA A 318 -11.01 5.37 17.56
C ALA A 318 -10.13 6.50 18.14
N ALA A 319 -10.34 7.74 17.71
CA ALA A 319 -9.67 8.91 18.27
C ALA A 319 -10.06 9.15 19.74
N ARG A 320 -11.33 8.94 20.11
CA ARG A 320 -11.78 9.10 21.50
C ARG A 320 -11.30 7.98 22.41
N ALA A 321 -11.29 6.74 21.91
CA ALA A 321 -10.77 5.57 22.61
C ALA A 321 -9.27 5.71 22.89
N HIS A 322 -8.54 6.38 22.00
CA HIS A 322 -7.13 6.69 22.20
C HIS A 322 -6.86 7.40 23.52
N PHE A 323 -7.68 8.39 23.88
CA PHE A 323 -7.56 9.09 25.16
C PHE A 323 -7.94 8.21 26.36
N ASP A 324 -8.92 7.30 26.19
CA ASP A 324 -9.24 6.31 27.23
C ASP A 324 -8.02 5.42 27.51
N ILE A 325 -7.28 5.01 26.46
CA ILE A 325 -6.06 4.20 26.58
C ILE A 325 -4.93 5.00 27.23
N MET A 326 -4.70 6.26 26.81
CA MET A 326 -3.69 7.14 27.42
C MET A 326 -3.92 7.35 28.91
N GLN A 327 -5.18 7.33 29.36
CA GLN A 327 -5.57 7.47 30.77
C GLN A 327 -5.57 6.14 31.54
N GLY A 328 -5.27 5.02 30.88
CA GLY A 328 -5.29 3.68 31.49
C GLY A 328 -6.69 3.06 31.62
N HIS A 329 -7.73 3.66 31.03
CA HIS A 329 -9.10 3.13 31.03
C HIS A 329 -9.31 2.12 29.89
N THR A 330 -8.54 1.02 29.89
CA THR A 330 -8.54 0.04 28.79
C THR A 330 -9.90 -0.60 28.51
N GLU A 331 -10.69 -0.90 29.55
CA GLU A 331 -12.03 -1.49 29.38
C GLU A 331 -12.97 -0.55 28.61
N GLN A 332 -13.02 0.73 29.00
CA GLN A 332 -13.82 1.76 28.32
C GLN A 332 -13.36 1.96 26.87
N ALA A 333 -12.05 1.90 26.64
CA ALA A 333 -11.50 1.94 25.29
C ALA A 333 -12.00 0.77 24.45
N PHE A 334 -11.98 -0.46 24.97
CA PHE A 334 -12.46 -1.64 24.25
C PHE A 334 -13.97 -1.62 24.00
N GLU A 335 -14.77 -1.15 24.95
CA GLU A 335 -16.22 -0.94 24.73
C GLU A 335 -16.48 0.05 23.59
N ARG A 336 -15.69 1.12 23.52
CA ARG A 336 -15.81 2.12 22.45
C ARG A 336 -15.35 1.57 21.10
N LEU A 337 -14.23 0.85 21.08
CA LEU A 337 -13.69 0.23 19.87
C LEU A 337 -14.56 -0.94 19.38
N GLY A 338 -15.30 -1.60 20.27
CA GLY A 338 -16.31 -2.60 19.90
C GLY A 338 -17.50 -2.06 19.11
N GLN A 339 -17.70 -0.73 19.10
CA GLN A 339 -18.77 -0.07 18.34
C GLN A 339 -18.37 0.29 16.90
N LEU A 340 -17.13 0.02 16.50
CA LEU A 340 -16.66 0.31 15.14
C LEU A 340 -17.39 -0.57 14.13
N ALA A 341 -17.87 0.03 13.05
CA ALA A 341 -18.51 -0.70 11.97
C ALA A 341 -17.48 -1.46 11.10
N HIS A 342 -16.29 -0.90 10.90
CA HIS A 342 -15.23 -1.47 10.05
C HIS A 342 -13.87 -1.48 10.76
N PRO A 343 -13.67 -2.30 11.81
CA PRO A 343 -12.37 -2.38 12.48
C PRO A 343 -11.32 -3.02 11.56
N HIS A 344 -10.18 -2.35 11.39
CA HIS A 344 -9.01 -2.92 10.73
C HIS A 344 -7.89 -3.18 11.76
N ALA A 345 -7.32 -4.39 11.74
CA ALA A 345 -6.29 -4.79 12.70
C ALA A 345 -5.09 -3.81 12.73
N LYS A 346 -4.68 -3.32 11.55
CA LYS A 346 -3.60 -2.33 11.42
C LYS A 346 -3.80 -1.06 12.25
N ASP A 347 -5.05 -0.65 12.45
CA ASP A 347 -5.37 0.61 13.15
C ASP A 347 -4.97 0.54 14.64
N PHE A 348 -4.75 -0.67 15.15
CA PHE A 348 -4.41 -0.94 16.55
C PHE A 348 -2.93 -1.29 16.75
N PHE A 349 -2.15 -1.46 15.68
CA PHE A 349 -0.72 -1.79 15.79
C PHE A 349 0.10 -0.66 16.43
N LEU A 350 -0.38 0.59 16.39
CA LEU A 350 0.20 1.68 17.17
C LEU A 350 0.33 1.32 18.66
N TYR A 351 -0.70 0.71 19.24
CA TYR A 351 -0.72 0.33 20.65
C TYR A 351 0.22 -0.85 20.92
N LEU A 352 0.17 -1.89 20.08
CA LEU A 352 1.09 -3.03 20.19
C LEU A 352 2.55 -2.60 20.09
N ASN A 353 2.89 -1.72 19.14
CA ASN A 353 4.24 -1.21 18.98
C ASN A 353 4.71 -0.44 20.22
N LYS A 354 3.82 0.35 20.82
CA LYS A 354 4.12 1.09 22.05
C LYS A 354 4.39 0.15 23.23
N PHE A 355 3.50 -0.81 23.48
CA PHE A 355 3.69 -1.77 24.57
C PHE A 355 4.92 -2.65 24.38
N ALA A 356 5.23 -3.04 23.14
CA ALA A 356 6.45 -3.76 22.82
C ALA A 356 7.71 -2.92 23.11
N SER A 357 7.71 -1.65 22.72
CA SER A 357 8.83 -0.72 22.95
C SER A 357 9.06 -0.43 24.44
N ASP A 358 7.98 -0.38 25.22
CA ASP A 358 8.03 -0.15 26.67
C ASP A 358 8.25 -1.43 27.50
N GLY A 359 8.31 -2.60 26.84
CA GLY A 359 8.43 -3.91 27.50
C GLY A 359 7.21 -4.32 28.33
N GLN A 360 6.03 -3.74 28.05
CA GLN A 360 4.78 -4.00 28.76
C GLN A 360 4.04 -5.21 28.16
N TRP A 361 4.64 -6.39 28.29
CA TRP A 361 4.15 -7.63 27.66
C TRP A 361 2.75 -8.06 28.12
N ASP A 362 2.38 -7.81 29.38
CA ASP A 362 1.04 -8.12 29.89
C ASP A 362 -0.06 -7.30 29.20
N HIS A 363 0.19 -5.99 29.01
CA HIS A 363 -0.73 -5.10 28.27
C HIS A 363 -0.79 -5.48 26.79
N MET A 364 0.35 -5.87 26.22
CA MET A 364 0.41 -6.37 24.85
C MET A 364 -0.45 -7.62 24.66
N LEU A 365 -0.42 -8.57 25.60
CA LEU A 365 -1.24 -9.77 25.57
C LEU A 365 -2.74 -9.47 25.63
N VAL A 366 -3.15 -8.50 26.46
CA VAL A 366 -4.56 -8.03 26.52
C VAL A 366 -5.02 -7.52 25.15
N TRP A 367 -4.21 -6.72 24.47
CA TRP A 367 -4.52 -6.22 23.13
C TRP A 367 -4.55 -7.32 22.07
N LEU A 368 -3.59 -8.24 22.12
CA LEU A 368 -3.53 -9.35 21.18
C LEU A 368 -4.76 -10.27 21.30
N ARG A 369 -5.21 -10.56 22.53
CA ARG A 369 -6.46 -11.30 22.79
C ARG A 369 -7.67 -10.56 22.24
N TRP A 370 -7.75 -9.24 22.43
CA TRP A 370 -8.85 -8.44 21.90
C TRP A 370 -8.86 -8.39 20.36
N LEU A 371 -7.69 -8.38 19.72
CA LEU A 371 -7.56 -8.39 18.25
C LEU A 371 -7.82 -9.74 17.61
N PHE A 372 -7.68 -10.84 18.37
CA PHE A 372 -7.79 -12.20 17.86
C PHE A 372 -9.05 -12.47 17.00
N PRO A 373 -10.28 -12.07 17.40
CA PRO A 373 -11.47 -12.29 16.57
C PRO A 373 -11.42 -11.58 15.21
N SER A 374 -10.72 -10.45 15.12
CA SER A 374 -10.61 -9.66 13.89
C SER A 374 -9.55 -10.19 12.92
N ILE A 375 -8.56 -10.95 13.40
CA ILE A 375 -7.41 -11.35 12.59
C ILE A 375 -7.72 -12.44 11.57
N THR A 376 -8.75 -13.25 11.82
CA THR A 376 -9.17 -14.33 10.91
C THR A 376 -9.46 -13.80 9.51
N ASN A 377 -10.08 -12.61 9.42
CA ASN A 377 -10.46 -11.96 8.16
C ASN A 377 -9.48 -10.86 7.71
N ALA A 378 -8.37 -10.66 8.43
CA ALA A 378 -7.40 -9.62 8.10
C ALA A 378 -6.64 -9.94 6.81
N ASN A 379 -6.00 -8.94 6.18
CA ASN A 379 -5.14 -9.16 5.01
C ASN A 379 -3.83 -9.90 5.40
N HIS A 380 -3.06 -10.38 4.42
CA HIS A 380 -1.85 -11.18 4.66
C HIS A 380 -0.81 -10.45 5.52
N ASP A 381 -0.60 -9.15 5.29
CA ASP A 381 0.40 -8.35 6.02
C ASP A 381 -0.01 -8.12 7.47
N ASP A 382 -1.27 -7.76 7.73
CA ASP A 382 -1.80 -7.57 9.08
C ASP A 382 -1.69 -8.87 9.90
N PHE A 383 -2.02 -10.00 9.29
CA PHE A 383 -1.89 -11.32 9.93
C PHE A 383 -0.44 -11.64 10.27
N ARG A 384 0.49 -11.37 9.35
CA ARG A 384 1.93 -11.54 9.60
C ARG A 384 2.38 -10.70 10.79
N THR A 385 2.03 -9.42 10.80
CA THR A 385 2.41 -8.49 11.88
C THR A 385 1.82 -8.94 13.22
N PHE A 386 0.56 -9.39 13.25
CA PHE A 386 -0.05 -9.97 14.45
C PHE A 386 0.71 -11.19 14.96
N CYS A 387 1.06 -12.14 14.08
CA CYS A 387 1.84 -13.31 14.46
C CYS A 387 3.23 -12.94 14.99
N GLN A 388 3.88 -11.92 14.42
CA GLN A 388 5.17 -11.42 14.92
C GLN A 388 5.05 -10.86 16.33
N TYR A 389 4.08 -9.97 16.57
CA TYR A 389 3.84 -9.40 17.88
C TYR A 389 3.53 -10.45 18.94
N TRP A 390 2.72 -11.46 18.61
CA TRP A 390 2.45 -12.55 19.53
C TRP A 390 3.68 -13.41 19.81
N LEU A 391 4.47 -13.75 18.77
CA LEU A 391 5.71 -14.50 18.94
C LEU A 391 6.70 -13.75 19.84
N ASP A 392 6.85 -12.44 19.64
CA ASP A 392 7.73 -11.61 20.47
C ASP A 392 7.23 -11.55 21.91
N THR A 393 5.93 -11.36 22.13
CA THR A 393 5.33 -11.41 23.47
C THR A 393 5.60 -12.75 24.15
N THR A 394 5.44 -13.86 23.42
CA THR A 394 5.59 -15.22 23.96
C THR A 394 7.00 -15.50 24.48
N LYS A 395 8.04 -14.88 23.90
CA LYS A 395 9.44 -15.02 24.38
C LYS A 395 9.63 -14.50 25.81
N HIS A 396 8.75 -13.62 26.27
CA HIS A 396 8.80 -12.99 27.58
C HIS A 396 7.79 -13.58 28.58
N LEU A 397 6.90 -14.48 28.13
CA LEU A 397 5.93 -15.15 28.98
C LEU A 397 6.52 -16.45 29.56
N ALA A 398 6.07 -16.81 30.77
CA ALA A 398 6.47 -18.07 31.40
C ALA A 398 5.90 -19.32 30.70
N ASN A 399 4.83 -19.15 29.92
CA ASN A 399 4.10 -20.24 29.27
C ASN A 399 3.66 -19.83 27.86
N ASP A 400 3.83 -20.73 26.90
CA ASP A 400 3.45 -20.56 25.50
C ASP A 400 2.14 -21.25 25.09
N SER A 401 1.46 -21.89 26.04
CA SER A 401 0.21 -22.64 25.76
C SER A 401 -0.84 -21.79 25.04
N GLU A 402 -0.98 -20.52 25.38
CA GLU A 402 -1.95 -19.63 24.75
C GLU A 402 -1.55 -19.31 23.30
N TRP A 403 -0.26 -19.08 23.03
CA TRP A 403 0.26 -18.93 21.66
C TRP A 403 -0.04 -20.17 20.81
N VAL A 404 0.20 -21.35 21.36
CA VAL A 404 -0.07 -22.61 20.68
C VAL A 404 -1.56 -22.74 20.33
N GLN A 405 -2.45 -22.47 21.29
CA GLN A 405 -3.90 -22.51 21.05
C GLN A 405 -4.34 -21.50 19.98
N VAL A 406 -3.81 -20.28 20.03
CA VAL A 406 -4.09 -19.23 19.03
C VAL A 406 -3.60 -19.67 17.65
N MET A 407 -2.37 -20.19 17.54
CA MET A 407 -1.86 -20.68 16.27
C MET A 407 -2.65 -21.86 15.71
N GLU A 408 -3.06 -22.81 16.56
CA GLU A 408 -3.88 -23.95 16.14
C GLU A 408 -5.26 -23.52 15.62
N SER A 409 -5.91 -22.58 16.31
CA SER A 409 -7.21 -22.04 15.90
C SER A 409 -7.17 -21.24 14.57
N LEU A 410 -5.99 -20.72 14.20
CA LEU A 410 -5.77 -19.93 12.97
C LEU A 410 -5.24 -20.76 11.80
N LEU A 411 -5.18 -22.09 11.94
CA LEU A 411 -4.85 -22.98 10.83
C LEU A 411 -5.95 -22.92 9.75
N PRO A 412 -5.59 -23.02 8.45
CA PRO A 412 -4.25 -23.33 7.91
C PRO A 412 -3.35 -22.09 7.74
N ARG A 413 -3.85 -20.88 8.00
CA ARG A 413 -3.14 -19.64 7.69
C ARG A 413 -1.89 -19.40 8.56
N SER A 414 -1.95 -19.85 9.82
CA SER A 414 -0.83 -19.82 10.78
C SER A 414 0.25 -20.88 10.50
N TYR A 415 0.05 -21.78 9.54
CA TYR A 415 0.87 -22.98 9.35
C TYR A 415 2.39 -22.70 9.37
N TYR A 416 2.85 -21.71 8.61
CA TYR A 416 4.28 -21.39 8.53
C TYR A 416 4.86 -20.88 9.85
N TYR A 417 4.12 -20.04 10.58
CA TYR A 417 4.56 -19.51 11.87
C TYR A 417 4.59 -20.60 12.94
N TYR A 418 3.54 -21.45 12.97
CA TYR A 418 3.45 -22.54 13.94
C TYR A 418 4.53 -23.61 13.69
N THR A 419 4.74 -23.99 12.43
CA THR A 419 5.78 -24.94 12.02
C THR A 419 7.18 -24.47 12.44
N ALA A 420 7.52 -23.21 12.15
CA ALA A 420 8.81 -22.62 12.53
C ALA A 420 9.00 -22.61 14.05
N TYR A 421 7.95 -22.24 14.79
CA TYR A 421 7.95 -22.21 16.24
C TYR A 421 8.17 -23.59 16.88
N LEU A 422 7.47 -24.62 16.40
CA LEU A 422 7.62 -26.00 16.90
C LEU A 422 9.03 -26.55 16.66
N LEU A 423 9.65 -26.20 15.52
CA LEU A 423 11.05 -26.56 15.25
C LEU A 423 12.02 -25.84 16.18
N GLN A 424 11.85 -24.53 16.36
CA GLN A 424 12.71 -23.72 17.25
C GLN A 424 12.65 -24.21 18.70
N THR A 425 11.47 -24.60 19.16
CA THR A 425 11.25 -25.12 20.52
C THR A 425 11.46 -26.64 20.65
N LYS A 426 11.94 -27.31 19.59
CA LYS A 426 12.19 -28.76 19.52
C LYS A 426 10.97 -29.62 19.85
N ARG A 427 9.75 -29.13 19.60
CA ARG A 427 8.48 -29.84 19.77
C ARG A 427 8.17 -30.72 18.56
N TYR A 428 9.09 -31.65 18.26
CA TYR A 428 9.09 -32.42 17.02
C TYR A 428 7.87 -33.33 16.86
N ARG A 429 7.32 -33.87 17.94
CA ARG A 429 6.10 -34.70 17.89
C ARG A 429 4.90 -33.89 17.38
N GLN A 430 4.64 -32.73 17.98
CA GLN A 430 3.58 -31.82 17.55
C GLN A 430 3.80 -31.34 16.12
N TRP A 431 5.07 -31.11 15.74
CA TRP A 431 5.41 -30.76 14.36
C TRP A 431 4.99 -31.87 13.38
N VAL A 432 5.30 -33.14 13.68
CA VAL A 432 4.88 -34.27 12.84
C VAL A 432 3.35 -34.38 12.80
N ASP A 433 2.68 -34.26 13.94
CA ASP A 433 1.22 -34.30 14.04
C ASP A 433 0.57 -33.21 13.16
N LEU A 434 1.17 -32.00 13.13
CA LEU A 434 0.75 -30.91 12.26
C LEU A 434 0.88 -31.26 10.77
N GLN A 435 1.99 -31.89 10.36
CA GLN A 435 2.18 -32.32 8.97
C GLN A 435 1.20 -33.41 8.55
N LEU A 436 0.92 -34.33 9.47
CA LEU A 436 -0.06 -35.39 9.27
C LEU A 436 -1.48 -34.82 9.09
N ALA A 437 -1.89 -33.89 9.97
CA ALA A 437 -3.19 -33.24 9.92
C ALA A 437 -3.40 -32.47 8.61
N ASN A 438 -2.39 -31.71 8.17
CA ASN A 438 -2.42 -30.97 6.91
C ASN A 438 -2.16 -31.83 5.66
N ARG A 439 -1.94 -33.14 5.85
CA ARG A 439 -1.66 -34.13 4.78
C ARG A 439 -0.44 -33.79 3.92
N ILE A 440 0.55 -33.12 4.49
CA ILE A 440 1.77 -32.72 3.77
C ILE A 440 2.67 -33.94 3.58
N SER A 441 3.15 -34.14 2.35
CA SER A 441 4.09 -35.21 2.04
C SER A 441 5.48 -34.85 2.57
N PRO A 442 6.22 -35.78 3.18
CA PRO A 442 7.62 -35.54 3.57
C PRO A 442 8.54 -35.20 2.39
N LEU A 443 8.11 -35.44 1.15
CA LEU A 443 8.85 -35.00 -0.05
C LEU A 443 8.74 -33.50 -0.31
N ASN A 444 7.74 -32.84 0.26
CA ASN A 444 7.49 -31.42 0.13
C ASN A 444 8.03 -30.62 1.33
N LEU A 445 8.64 -31.31 2.30
CA LEU A 445 9.21 -30.72 3.51
C LEU A 445 10.72 -30.49 3.32
N TYR A 446 11.29 -29.54 4.05
CA TYR A 446 12.71 -29.25 3.92
C TYR A 446 13.53 -30.38 4.53
N GLY A 447 14.51 -30.88 3.77
CA GLY A 447 15.35 -31.99 4.22
C GLY A 447 16.12 -31.72 5.51
N MET A 448 16.44 -30.45 5.81
CA MET A 448 17.07 -30.05 7.07
C MET A 448 16.13 -30.23 8.28
N GLU A 449 14.83 -29.96 8.13
CA GLU A 449 13.84 -30.13 9.19
C GLU A 449 13.65 -31.62 9.52
N LEU A 450 13.55 -32.45 8.49
CA LEU A 450 13.43 -33.90 8.65
C LEU A 450 14.66 -34.52 9.30
N LYS A 451 15.87 -34.05 8.97
CA LYS A 451 17.11 -34.48 9.62
C LYS A 451 17.15 -34.13 11.10
N ALA A 452 16.74 -32.91 11.46
CA ALA A 452 16.71 -32.51 12.87
C ALA A 452 15.79 -33.39 13.71
N ILE A 453 14.65 -33.83 13.14
CA ILE A 453 13.74 -34.78 13.80
C ILE A 453 14.35 -36.18 13.85
N GLU A 454 14.98 -36.63 12.77
CA GLU A 454 15.64 -37.95 12.69
C GLU A 454 16.78 -38.09 13.71
N GLU A 455 17.56 -37.04 13.92
CA GLU A 455 18.63 -36.96 14.93
C GLU A 455 18.10 -36.94 16.36
N HIS A 456 16.92 -36.37 16.60
CA HIS A 456 16.31 -36.34 17.92
C HIS A 456 15.57 -37.64 18.27
N ASP A 457 14.61 -38.03 17.42
CA ASP A 457 13.87 -39.28 17.51
C ASP A 457 13.32 -39.67 16.13
N SER A 458 14.05 -40.53 15.44
CA SER A 458 13.67 -41.09 14.15
C SER A 458 12.32 -41.83 14.14
N ALA A 459 11.83 -42.34 15.28
CA ALA A 459 10.56 -43.04 15.34
C ALA A 459 9.37 -42.10 15.08
N LEU A 460 9.51 -40.81 15.38
CA LEU A 460 8.47 -39.80 15.13
C LEU A 460 8.11 -39.68 13.65
N LEU A 461 9.05 -39.96 12.73
CA LEU A 461 8.81 -39.84 11.30
C LEU A 461 8.05 -41.03 10.71
N LEU A 462 7.94 -42.16 11.42
CA LEU A 462 7.28 -43.37 10.91
C LEU A 462 5.85 -43.10 10.40
N PRO A 463 4.94 -42.47 11.17
CA PRO A 463 3.56 -42.27 10.71
C PRO A 463 3.49 -41.39 9.46
N LEU A 464 4.38 -40.41 9.36
CA LEU A 464 4.46 -39.49 8.22
C LEU A 464 4.82 -40.24 6.93
N TYR A 465 5.86 -41.07 6.97
CA TYR A 465 6.28 -41.87 5.82
C TYR A 465 5.30 -42.99 5.48
N HIS A 466 4.70 -43.65 6.49
CA HIS A 466 3.66 -44.67 6.26
C HIS A 466 2.47 -44.10 5.49
N GLN A 467 1.88 -43.01 5.98
CA GLN A 467 0.71 -42.41 5.34
C GLN A 467 1.05 -41.85 3.96
N ALA A 468 2.21 -41.22 3.80
CA ALA A 468 2.62 -40.68 2.51
C ALA A 468 2.85 -41.78 1.46
N ALA A 469 3.48 -42.89 1.85
CA ALA A 469 3.70 -44.02 0.94
C ALA A 469 2.36 -44.64 0.52
N GLU A 470 1.43 -44.84 1.47
CA GLU A 470 0.12 -45.40 1.16
C GLU A 470 -0.70 -44.49 0.25
N ARG A 471 -0.71 -43.17 0.50
CA ARG A 471 -1.38 -42.19 -0.39
C ARG A 471 -0.81 -42.24 -1.81
N ALA A 472 0.51 -42.32 -1.95
CA ALA A 472 1.16 -42.44 -3.26
C ALA A 472 0.78 -43.74 -3.98
N VAL A 473 0.56 -44.86 -3.27
CA VAL A 473 0.04 -46.09 -3.89
C VAL A 473 -1.41 -45.91 -4.36
N LEU A 474 -2.23 -45.18 -3.60
CA LEU A 474 -3.64 -44.95 -3.92
C LEU A 474 -3.88 -44.03 -5.13
N GLU A 475 -2.89 -43.23 -5.54
CA GLU A 475 -2.96 -42.41 -6.77
C GLU A 475 -2.96 -43.23 -8.07
N LYS A 476 -2.65 -44.53 -8.00
CA LYS A 476 -2.79 -45.52 -9.07
C LYS A 476 -2.14 -45.15 -10.42
N ASN A 477 -1.02 -44.43 -10.39
CA ASN A 477 -0.28 -44.08 -11.60
C ASN A 477 1.20 -44.53 -11.50
N ARG A 478 1.85 -44.78 -12.65
CA ARG A 478 3.20 -45.35 -12.67
C ARG A 478 4.25 -44.44 -11.99
N ALA A 479 4.07 -43.12 -12.05
CA ALA A 479 4.95 -42.17 -11.37
C ALA A 479 4.79 -42.24 -9.84
N SER A 480 3.55 -42.33 -9.35
CA SER A 480 3.20 -42.42 -7.94
C SER A 480 3.71 -43.70 -7.28
N TYR A 481 3.77 -44.83 -8.01
CA TYR A 481 4.41 -46.05 -7.51
C TYR A 481 5.92 -45.88 -7.31
N LYS A 482 6.62 -45.20 -8.21
CA LYS A 482 8.04 -44.86 -8.01
C LYS A 482 8.24 -43.96 -6.79
N THR A 483 7.34 -42.99 -6.61
CA THR A 483 7.33 -42.11 -5.43
C THR A 483 7.09 -42.89 -4.14
N ALA A 484 6.14 -43.84 -4.15
CA ALA A 484 5.85 -44.73 -3.03
C ALA A 484 7.08 -45.57 -2.66
N VAL A 485 7.77 -46.15 -3.64
CA VAL A 485 9.01 -46.92 -3.41
C VAL A 485 10.11 -46.05 -2.81
N ARG A 486 10.27 -44.81 -3.27
CA ARG A 486 11.23 -43.87 -2.68
C ARG A 486 10.93 -43.59 -1.20
N LEU A 487 9.65 -43.37 -0.88
CA LEU A 487 9.19 -43.18 0.50
C LEU A 487 9.41 -44.44 1.35
N LEU A 488 9.11 -45.62 0.80
CA LEU A 488 9.32 -46.92 1.44
C LEU A 488 10.80 -47.21 1.73
N LYS A 489 11.73 -46.82 0.86
CA LYS A 489 13.18 -46.93 1.12
C LYS A 489 13.61 -46.12 2.33
N LYS A 490 13.13 -44.88 2.44
CA LYS A 490 13.41 -44.02 3.60
C LYS A 490 12.73 -44.54 4.87
N LEU A 491 11.51 -45.06 4.76
CA LEU A 491 10.83 -45.72 5.86
C LEU A 491 11.60 -46.95 6.36
N HIS A 492 12.12 -47.79 5.44
CA HIS A 492 12.96 -48.93 5.80
C HIS A 492 14.24 -48.49 6.53
N SER A 493 14.89 -47.42 6.07
CA SER A 493 16.10 -46.93 6.77
C SER A 493 15.79 -46.46 8.20
N ILE A 494 14.63 -45.83 8.42
CA ILE A 494 14.19 -45.44 9.77
C ILE A 494 13.96 -46.69 10.65
N TYR A 495 13.25 -47.70 10.14
CA TYR A 495 13.05 -48.97 10.86
C TYR A 495 14.36 -49.66 11.25
N LYS A 496 15.35 -49.66 10.36
CA LYS A 496 16.69 -50.19 10.66
C LYS A 496 17.40 -49.37 11.74
N HIS A 497 17.30 -48.04 11.66
CA HIS A 497 17.94 -47.15 12.63
C HIS A 497 17.39 -47.35 14.05
N ILE A 498 16.09 -47.58 14.20
CA ILE A 498 15.45 -47.86 15.51
C ILE A 498 15.50 -49.34 15.93
N GLY A 499 16.18 -50.21 15.17
CA GLY A 499 16.31 -51.64 15.47
C GLY A 499 15.02 -52.46 15.33
N GLN A 500 14.05 -52.02 14.51
CA GLN A 500 12.75 -52.68 14.31
C GLN A 500 12.59 -53.27 12.89
N ASP A 501 13.61 -54.00 12.39
CA ASP A 501 13.57 -54.59 11.04
C ASP A 501 12.47 -55.67 10.90
N ASP A 502 12.24 -56.47 11.95
CA ASP A 502 11.15 -57.46 11.98
C ASP A 502 9.76 -56.83 11.74
N ARG A 503 9.55 -55.64 12.32
CA ARG A 503 8.30 -54.88 12.15
C ARG A 503 8.16 -54.33 10.73
N TRP A 504 9.28 -53.92 10.12
CA TRP A 504 9.31 -53.55 8.72
C TRP A 504 8.92 -54.71 7.80
N GLU A 505 9.47 -55.91 8.04
CA GLU A 505 9.11 -57.10 7.25
C GLU A 505 7.60 -57.37 7.33
N HIS A 506 7.04 -57.40 8.53
CA HIS A 506 5.59 -57.59 8.70
C HIS A 506 4.77 -56.51 7.97
N TYR A 507 5.19 -55.25 8.06
CA TYR A 507 4.51 -54.15 7.37
C TYR A 507 4.57 -54.28 5.85
N ILE A 508 5.74 -54.57 5.26
CA ILE A 508 5.90 -54.59 3.81
C ILE A 508 5.15 -55.76 3.17
N TYR A 509 5.11 -56.92 3.85
CA TYR A 509 4.29 -58.06 3.41
C TYR A 509 2.79 -57.73 3.47
N ARG A 510 2.33 -57.10 4.56
CA ARG A 510 0.92 -56.68 4.69
C ARG A 510 0.53 -55.63 3.65
N LEU A 511 1.44 -54.69 3.35
CA LEU A 511 1.23 -53.68 2.31
C LEU A 511 1.14 -54.32 0.91
N ALA A 512 2.03 -55.27 0.62
CA ALA A 512 2.03 -56.01 -0.65
C ALA A 512 0.75 -56.84 -0.81
N ASP A 513 0.29 -57.52 0.24
CA ASP A 513 -0.96 -58.29 0.23
C ASP A 513 -2.19 -57.38 0.00
N LYS A 514 -2.28 -56.27 0.75
CA LYS A 514 -3.36 -55.26 0.61
C LYS A 514 -3.49 -54.72 -0.81
N PHE A 515 -2.37 -54.54 -1.51
CA PHE A 515 -2.31 -54.03 -2.88
C PHE A 515 -1.93 -55.09 -3.93
N SER A 516 -2.26 -56.36 -3.68
CA SER A 516 -1.94 -57.51 -4.56
C SER A 516 -2.44 -57.36 -6.00
N ARG A 517 -3.57 -56.67 -6.21
CA ARG A 517 -4.17 -56.42 -7.53
C ARG A 517 -3.41 -55.39 -8.37
N LEU A 518 -2.56 -54.56 -7.76
CA LEU A 518 -1.80 -53.51 -8.45
C LEU A 518 -0.49 -54.06 -9.02
N ARG A 519 -0.54 -54.78 -10.15
CA ARG A 519 0.63 -55.46 -10.77
C ARG A 519 1.86 -54.55 -10.95
N ALA A 520 1.66 -53.34 -11.47
CA ALA A 520 2.75 -52.37 -11.67
C ALA A 520 3.40 -51.92 -10.35
N PHE A 521 2.66 -51.89 -9.24
CA PHE A 521 3.23 -51.60 -7.92
C PHE A 521 4.00 -52.80 -7.37
N GLN A 522 3.46 -54.02 -7.55
CA GLN A 522 4.13 -55.27 -7.16
C GLN A 522 5.48 -55.45 -7.88
N GLU A 523 5.54 -55.14 -9.17
CA GLU A 523 6.80 -55.14 -9.93
C GLU A 523 7.83 -54.18 -9.33
N GLU A 524 7.43 -52.98 -8.92
CA GLU A 524 8.33 -52.01 -8.31
C GLU A 524 8.78 -52.44 -6.90
N LEU A 525 7.93 -53.13 -6.13
CA LEU A 525 8.32 -53.74 -4.85
C LEU A 525 9.33 -54.89 -5.03
N LYS A 526 9.15 -55.74 -6.06
CA LYS A 526 10.11 -56.80 -6.43
C LYS A 526 11.46 -56.23 -6.84
N LYS A 527 11.47 -55.15 -7.65
CA LYS A 527 12.70 -54.40 -7.98
C LYS A 527 13.37 -53.81 -6.74
N GLY A 528 12.58 -53.45 -5.73
CA GLY A 528 13.05 -53.01 -4.41
C GLY A 528 13.67 -54.10 -3.54
N LYS A 529 13.61 -55.39 -3.95
CA LYS A 529 14.04 -56.59 -3.19
C LYS A 529 13.32 -56.80 -1.85
N TRP A 530 12.11 -56.28 -1.69
CA TRP A 530 11.33 -56.45 -0.44
C TRP A 530 10.37 -57.63 -0.47
N ILE A 531 10.02 -58.12 -1.66
CA ILE A 531 9.17 -59.29 -1.87
C ILE A 531 9.78 -60.15 -2.98
N ARG A 532 9.54 -61.46 -2.92
CA ARG A 532 10.02 -62.44 -3.92
C ARG A 532 9.19 -62.40 -5.21
#